data_AF-A0A6M4P923-F1
#
_entry.id   AF-A0A6M4P923-F1
#
_cell.length_a   1.000
_cell.length_b   1.000
_cell.length_c   1.000
_cell.angle_alpha   90.00
_cell.angle_beta   90.00
_cell.angle_gamma   90.00
#
_symmetry.space_group_name_H-M   'P 1'
#
loop_
_entity.id
_entity.type
_entity.pdbx_description
1 polymer ?
#
loop_
_entity_poly.entity_id
_entity_poly.type
_entity_poly.pdbx_seq_one_letter_code
_entity_poly.pdbx_strand_id
1 'polypeptide(L)' 'MSTTNYNIRLDQELKDKAFSVLEGYGLTPSQAIKLFLHQVAETNSIPLSFDYQTMPSTNTLEDGDQ' A
#
# COMPACT_ATOMS: atom_id res chain seq x y z
N MET A 1 1.51 25.34 12.63
CA MET A 1 0.87 24.02 12.49
C MET A 1 1.37 23.13 13.61
N SER A 2 0.48 22.47 14.35
CA SER A 2 0.86 21.58 15.45
C SER A 2 1.42 20.28 14.87
N THR A 3 2.67 19.95 15.17
CA THR A 3 3.23 18.64 14.81
C THR A 3 2.82 17.63 15.86
N THR A 4 2.28 16.49 15.42
CA THR A 4 1.95 15.36 16.30
C THR A 4 2.88 14.18 15.98
N ASN A 5 3.18 13.38 17.00
CA ASN A 5 3.98 12.16 16.83
C ASN A 5 3.05 10.98 16.51
N TYR A 6 3.44 10.18 15.53
CA TYR A 6 2.75 8.94 15.16
C TYR A 6 3.73 7.77 15.31
N ASN A 7 3.37 6.79 16.13
CA ASN A 7 4.16 5.59 16.36
C ASN A 7 3.47 4.38 15.71
N ILE A 8 4.22 3.63 14.91
CA ILE A 8 3.72 2.46 14.17
C ILE A 8 4.51 1.23 14.63
N ARG A 9 3.80 0.15 14.96
CA ARG A 9 4.42 -1.17 15.14
C ARG A 9 4.51 -1.88 13.79
N LEU A 10 5.70 -2.39 13.48
CA LEU A 10 6.01 -3.07 12.23
C LEU A 10 6.77 -4.36 12.56
N ASP A 11 6.51 -5.41 11.81
CA ASP A 11 7.34 -6.61 11.84
C ASP A 11 8.76 -6.28 11.37
N GLN A 12 9.76 -6.93 11.98
CA GLN A 12 11.17 -6.67 11.68
C GLN A 12 11.50 -6.91 10.20
N GLU A 13 11.00 -8.01 9.63
CA GLU A 13 11.23 -8.33 8.22
C GLU A 13 10.60 -7.29 7.28
N LEU A 14 9.37 -6.83 7.60
CA LEU A 14 8.69 -5.80 6.82
C LEU A 14 9.47 -4.48 6.87
N LYS A 15 9.94 -4.10 8.05
CA LYS A 15 10.77 -2.91 8.26
C LYS A 15 12.03 -2.98 7.39
N ASP A 16 12.79 -4.07 7.48
CA ASP A 16 14.08 -4.18 6.78
C ASP A 16 13.89 -4.13 5.25
N LYS A 17 12.89 -4.84 4.72
CA LYS A 17 12.58 -4.83 3.28
C LYS A 17 12.11 -3.45 2.81
N ALA A 18 11.13 -2.87 3.50
CA ALA A 18 10.56 -1.60 3.08
C ALA A 18 11.60 -0.46 3.18
N PHE A 19 12.39 -0.44 4.26
CA PHE A 19 13.35 0.64 4.49
C PHE A 19 14.47 0.60 3.46
N SER A 20 14.97 -0.59 3.12
CA SER A 20 15.99 -0.75 2.08
C SER A 20 15.51 -0.22 0.72
N VAL A 21 14.25 -0.47 0.36
CA VAL A 21 13.66 0.09 -0.87
C VAL A 21 13.59 1.61 -0.81
N LEU A 22 13.09 2.18 0.30
CA LEU A 22 12.98 3.62 0.49
C LEU A 22 14.34 4.33 0.46
N GLU A 23 15.36 3.74 1.08
CA GLU A 23 16.74 4.23 1.04
C GLU A 23 17.29 4.22 -0.38
N GLY A 24 16.94 3.21 -1.20
CA GLY A 24 17.28 3.17 -2.63
C GLY A 24 16.71 4.34 -3.44
N TYR A 25 15.58 4.90 -3.01
CA TYR A 25 15.00 6.14 -3.57
C TYR A 25 15.50 7.42 -2.88
N GLY A 26 16.41 7.33 -1.91
CA GLY A 26 16.89 8.47 -1.12
C GLY A 26 15.84 9.05 -0.17
N LEU A 27 14.81 8.26 0.17
CA LEU A 27 13.71 8.68 1.04
C LEU A 27 13.88 8.09 2.44
N THR A 28 13.67 8.93 3.45
CA THR A 28 13.53 8.42 4.82
C THR A 28 12.15 7.78 5.00
N PRO A 29 12.01 6.78 5.89
CA PRO A 29 10.71 6.17 6.20
C PRO A 29 9.64 7.19 6.59
N SER A 30 10.01 8.19 7.39
CA SER A 30 9.10 9.25 7.79
C SER A 30 8.63 10.12 6.62
N GLN A 31 9.47 10.37 5.62
CA GLN A 31 9.06 11.09 4.42
C GLN A 31 8.09 10.27 3.58
N ALA A 32 8.38 8.98 3.38
CA ALA A 32 7.49 8.09 2.63
C ALA A 32 6.10 7.99 3.26
N ILE A 33 6.01 7.83 4.59
CA ILE A 33 4.73 7.79 5.30
C ILE A 33 4.00 9.13 5.20
N LYS A 34 4.70 10.27 5.28
CA LYS A 34 4.08 11.59 5.06
C LYS A 34 3.51 11.71 3.65
N LEU A 35 4.25 11.29 2.62
CA LEU A 35 3.79 11.32 1.23
C LEU A 35 2.54 10.45 1.05
N PHE A 36 2.54 9.25 1.64
CA PHE A 36 1.37 8.37 1.64
C PHE A 36 0.16 9.04 2.29
N LEU A 37 0.31 9.60 3.48
CA LEU A 37 -0.79 10.29 4.19
C LEU A 37 -1.27 11.52 3.43
N HIS A 38 -0.37 12.29 2.81
CA HIS A 38 -0.74 13.40 1.94
C HIS A 38 -1.58 12.93 0.75
N GLN A 39 -1.15 11.88 0.05
CA GLN A 39 -1.89 11.34 -1.08
C GLN A 39 -3.30 10.87 -0.67
N VAL A 40 -3.41 10.20 0.49
CA VAL A 40 -4.71 9.77 1.03
C VAL A 40 -5.62 10.95 1.35
N ALA A 41 -5.08 11.98 2.01
CA ALA A 41 -5.84 13.18 2.37
C ALA A 41 -6.30 13.98 1.14
N GLU A 42 -5.42 14.12 0.13
CA GLU A 42 -5.73 14.88 -1.08
C GLU A 42 -6.73 14.14 -1.98
N THR A 43 -6.56 12.83 -2.16
CA THR A 43 -7.42 12.05 -3.08
C THR A 43 -8.66 11.44 -2.41
N ASN A 44 -8.75 11.50 -1.08
CA ASN A 44 -9.76 10.79 -0.29
C ASN A 44 -9.83 9.29 -0.63
N SER A 45 -8.72 8.72 -1.09
CA SER A 45 -8.61 7.32 -1.52
C SER A 45 -7.28 6.74 -1.09
N ILE A 46 -7.22 5.42 -0.93
CA ILE A 46 -5.99 4.72 -0.54
C ILE A 46 -5.18 4.46 -1.83
N PRO A 47 -3.96 5.03 -1.97
CA PRO A 47 -3.14 4.89 -3.17
C PRO A 47 -2.37 3.56 -3.19
N LEU A 48 -3.07 2.47 -2.88
CA LEU A 48 -2.57 1.11 -2.99
C LEU A 48 -3.49 0.37 -3.94
N SER A 49 -2.92 -0.24 -4.99
CA SER A 49 -3.67 -1.19 -5.79
C SER A 49 -3.86 -2.45 -4.96
N PHE A 50 -5.09 -2.73 -4.54
CA PHE A 50 -5.46 -3.98 -3.86
C PHE A 50 -5.56 -5.16 -4.86
N ASP A 51 -4.73 -5.18 -5.90
CA ASP A 51 -4.72 -6.18 -6.97
C ASP A 51 -4.18 -7.56 -6.50
N TYR A 52 -4.00 -7.74 -5.20
CA TYR A 52 -3.55 -9.00 -4.62
C TYR A 52 -4.61 -10.12 -4.71
N GLN A 53 -5.85 -9.82 -5.11
CA GLN A 53 -6.88 -10.83 -5.35
C GLN A 53 -7.81 -10.47 -6.52
N THR A 54 -7.30 -10.55 -7.75
CA THR A 54 -8.10 -11.19 -8.81
C THR A 54 -7.48 -12.54 -9.11
N MET A 55 -7.71 -13.52 -8.24
CA MET A 55 -7.85 -14.87 -8.79
C MET A 55 -8.98 -14.75 -9.81
N PRO A 56 -8.80 -15.18 -11.07
CA PRO A 56 -9.92 -15.20 -11.99
C PRO A 56 -10.97 -16.10 -11.35
N SER A 57 -12.07 -15.51 -10.88
CA SER A 57 -13.30 -16.26 -10.69
C SER A 57 -13.61 -16.83 -12.07
N THR A 58 -13.26 -18.09 -12.29
CA THR A 58 -13.73 -18.86 -13.43
C THR A 58 -15.25 -18.86 -13.31
N ASN A 59 -15.89 -17.91 -13.97
CA ASN A 59 -17.32 -17.83 -14.12
C ASN A 59 -17.59 -18.00 -15.61
N THR A 60 -17.40 -19.23 -16.09
CA THR A 60 -17.95 -19.67 -17.36
C THR A 60 -18.84 -20.87 -17.06
N LEU A 61 -20.04 -20.56 -16.60
CA LEU A 61 -21.19 -21.45 -16.64
C LEU A 61 -21.95 -21.14 -17.93
N GLU A 62 -21.46 -21.62 -19.06
CA GLU A 62 -22.22 -21.67 -20.32
C GLU A 62 -21.80 -22.93 -21.09
N ASP A 63 -22.32 -24.07 -20.64
CA ASP A 63 -22.66 -25.17 -21.56
C ASP A 63 -24.18 -25.35 -21.45
N GLY A 64 -24.88 -24.45 -22.12
CA GLY A 64 -26.22 -24.71 -22.60
C GLY A 64 -26.07 -25.24 -24.02
N ASP A 65 -25.95 -26.55 -24.16
CA ASP A 65 -26.24 -27.22 -25.43
C ASP A 65 -27.46 -28.13 -25.25
N GLN A 66 -28.23 -28.22 -26.32
CA GLN A 66 -29.67 -28.44 -26.38
C GLN A 66 -30.03 -29.92 -26.54
#